data_AF-A0A957QZS7-F1
#
_entry.id   AF-A0A957QZS7-F1
#
_cell.length_a   1.000
_cell.length_b   1.000
_cell.length_c   1.000
_cell.angle_alpha   90.00
_cell.angle_beta   90.00
_cell.angle_gamma   90.00
#
_symmetry.space_group_name_H-M   'P 1'
#
loop_
_entity.id
_entity.type
_entity.pdbx_description
1 polymer ?
#
loop_
_entity_poly.entity_id
_entity_poly.type
_entity_poly.pdbx_seq_one_letter_code
_entity_poly.pdbx_strand_id
1 'polypeptide(L)'
;HDLGASLSDRGGQFIVRRGNPAEVLPAILAESGAEAIYAEADYSPYARRRDQAVAKLVPLELIEGVAIRPVGQVLKPDGDPYTVFTPFSKRWKGLPLPT
;
A
#
# COMPACT_ATOMS: atom_id res chain seq x y z
N HIS A 1 11.92 -11.24 12.62
CA HIS A 1 12.60 -12.55 12.60
C HIS A 1 11.77 -13.57 11.82
N ASP A 2 10.45 -13.64 12.05
CA ASP A 2 9.54 -14.56 11.34
C ASP A 2 9.46 -14.32 9.82
N LEU A 3 9.21 -13.08 9.38
CA LEU A 3 9.09 -12.74 7.96
C LEU A 3 10.31 -13.15 7.10
N GLY A 4 11.52 -12.98 7.64
CA GLY A 4 12.73 -13.36 6.90
C GLY A 4 12.88 -14.87 6.70
N ALA A 5 12.48 -15.65 7.70
CA ALA A 5 12.46 -17.11 7.61
C ALA A 5 11.40 -17.57 6.62
N SER A 6 10.17 -17.04 6.72
CA SER A 6 9.06 -17.47 5.86
C SER A 6 9.26 -17.13 4.38
N LEU A 7 9.99 -16.06 4.05
CA LEU A 7 10.41 -15.76 2.69
C LEU A 7 11.51 -16.70 2.20
N SER A 8 12.52 -16.99 3.03
CA SER A 8 13.60 -17.93 2.70
C SER A 8 13.07 -19.33 2.41
N ASP A 9 12.10 -19.81 3.19
CA ASP A 9 11.45 -21.11 2.98
C ASP A 9 10.70 -21.21 1.64
N ARG A 10 10.36 -20.06 1.04
CA ARG A 10 9.72 -19.93 -0.28
C ARG A 10 10.72 -19.61 -1.39
N GLY A 11 12.03 -19.65 -1.11
CA GLY A 11 13.10 -19.32 -2.05
C GLY A 11 13.32 -17.81 -2.26
N GLY A 12 12.68 -16.97 -1.45
CA GLY A 12 12.87 -15.51 -1.47
C GLY A 12 14.03 -15.04 -0.60
N GLN A 13 14.26 -13.73 -0.62
CA GLN A 13 15.23 -13.07 0.25
C GLN A 13 14.57 -11.92 1.01
N PHE A 14 14.98 -11.72 2.27
CA PHE A 14 14.55 -10.58 3.06
C PHE A 14 15.70 -9.59 3.23
N ILE A 15 15.56 -8.45 2.55
CA ILE A 15 16.61 -7.43 2.45
C ILE A 15 16.22 -6.23 3.30
N VAL A 16 17.05 -5.88 4.28
CA VAL A 16 16.86 -4.67 5.09
C VAL A 16 17.77 -3.56 4.57
N ARG A 17 17.19 -2.38 4.36
CA ARG A 17 17.88 -1.14 4.00
C ARG A 17 17.41 -0.01 4.91
N ARG A 18 18.24 1.02 5.05
CA ARG A 18 17.93 2.21 5.85
C ARG A 18 18.34 3.45 5.08
N GLY A 19 17.44 4.42 5.00
CA GLY A 19 17.69 5.68 4.31
C GLY A 19 16.39 6.31 3.80
N ASN A 20 16.54 7.34 2.97
CA ASN A 20 15.42 7.97 2.29
C ASN A 20 14.88 7.00 1.21
N PRO A 21 13.57 6.64 1.21
CA PRO A 21 13.00 5.76 0.21
C PRO A 21 13.20 6.24 -1.24
N ALA A 22 13.22 7.54 -1.46
CA ALA A 22 13.47 8.14 -2.78
C ALA A 22 14.91 7.94 -3.29
N GLU A 23 15.85 7.55 -2.42
CA GLU A 23 17.24 7.22 -2.80
C GLU A 23 17.46 5.71 -2.79
N VAL A 24 16.93 5.03 -1.77
CA VAL A 24 17.13 3.59 -1.55
C VAL A 24 16.43 2.75 -2.60
N LEU A 25 15.18 3.08 -2.97
CA LEU A 25 14.40 2.25 -3.88
C LEU A 25 14.95 2.26 -5.33
N PRO A 26 15.35 3.41 -5.91
CA PRO A 26 16.06 3.42 -7.19
C PRO A 26 17.35 2.61 -7.17
N ALA A 27 18.13 2.68 -6.08
CA ALA A 27 19.37 1.91 -5.95
C ALA A 27 19.09 0.40 -5.95
N ILE A 28 18.09 -0.06 -5.18
CA ILE A 28 17.69 -1.48 -5.17
C ILE A 28 17.22 -1.94 -6.56
N LEU A 29 16.44 -1.12 -7.26
CA LEU A 29 15.95 -1.46 -8.60
C LEU A 29 17.14 -1.68 -9.56
N ALA A 30 18.13 -0.80 -9.53
CA ALA A 30 19.35 -0.91 -10.32
C ALA A 30 20.22 -2.12 -9.90
N GLU A 31 20.39 -2.36 -8.60
CA GLU A 31 21.18 -3.48 -8.06
C GLU A 31 20.58 -4.85 -8.42
N SER A 32 19.25 -4.95 -8.43
CA SER A 32 18.54 -6.21 -8.65
C SER A 32 18.21 -6.50 -10.11
N GLY A 33 18.19 -5.48 -10.97
CA GLY A 33 17.70 -5.59 -12.35
C GLY A 33 16.18 -5.77 -12.44
N ALA A 34 15.44 -5.48 -11.37
CA ALA A 34 13.99 -5.56 -11.38
C ALA A 34 13.36 -4.45 -12.22
N GLU A 35 12.19 -4.73 -12.79
CA GLU A 35 11.48 -3.80 -13.68
C GLU A 35 10.47 -2.91 -12.93
N ALA A 36 10.02 -3.34 -11.76
CA ALA A 36 9.02 -2.63 -10.97
C ALA A 36 9.15 -2.91 -9.47
N ILE A 37 8.59 -2.02 -8.67
CA ILE A 37 8.44 -2.17 -7.22
C ILE A 37 6.96 -2.28 -6.91
N TYR A 38 6.60 -3.32 -6.15
CA TYR A 38 5.23 -3.52 -5.66
C TYR A 38 5.17 -3.25 -4.16
N ALA A 39 4.17 -2.48 -3.72
CA ALA A 39 3.93 -2.21 -2.31
C ALA A 39 2.43 -2.08 -2.02
N GLU A 40 2.02 -2.33 -0.77
CA GLU A 40 0.65 -2.00 -0.36
C GLU A 40 0.46 -0.49 -0.21
N ALA A 41 -0.70 0.00 -0.65
CA ALA A 41 -1.10 1.38 -0.45
C ALA A 41 -1.36 1.67 1.04
N ASP A 42 -0.72 2.72 1.57
CA ASP A 42 -1.03 3.31 2.87
C ASP A 42 -1.60 4.73 2.68
N TYR A 43 -2.65 5.03 3.43
CA TYR A 43 -3.42 6.25 3.32
C TYR A 43 -2.96 7.36 4.29
N SER A 44 -1.94 7.08 5.12
CA SER A 44 -1.34 8.08 6.00
C SER A 44 -0.74 9.26 5.18
N PRO A 45 -0.74 10.50 5.71
CA PRO A 45 -0.16 11.64 4.99
C PRO A 45 1.33 11.45 4.65
N TYR A 46 2.07 10.71 5.48
CA TYR A 46 3.47 10.40 5.21
C TYR A 46 3.61 9.43 4.04
N ALA A 47 2.89 8.31 4.05
CA ALA A 47 2.98 7.31 2.98
C ALA A 47 2.62 7.91 1.62
N ARG A 48 1.52 8.68 1.54
CA ARG A 48 1.13 9.38 0.30
C ARG A 48 2.25 10.28 -0.24
N ARG A 49 2.91 11.06 0.62
CA ARG A 49 4.02 11.92 0.19
C ARG A 49 5.24 11.11 -0.24
N ARG A 50 5.59 10.05 0.50
CA ARG A 50 6.68 9.13 0.18
C ARG A 50 6.45 8.48 -1.18
N ASP A 51 5.29 7.89 -1.38
CA ASP A 51 4.98 7.10 -2.58
C ASP A 51 4.87 8.01 -3.80
N GLN A 52 4.31 9.21 -3.67
CA GLN A 52 4.33 10.23 -4.73
C GLN A 52 5.74 10.68 -5.12
N ALA A 53 6.66 10.77 -4.15
CA ALA A 53 8.05 11.11 -4.43
C ALA A 53 8.78 9.95 -5.14
N VAL A 54 8.55 8.71 -4.69
CA VAL A 54 9.16 7.49 -5.24
C VAL A 54 8.63 7.17 -6.63
N ALA A 55 7.32 7.27 -6.87
CA ALA A 55 6.69 6.97 -8.16
C ALA A 55 7.17 7.89 -9.31
N LYS A 56 7.81 9.02 -9.00
CA LYS A 56 8.47 9.88 -9.99
C LYS A 56 9.83 9.37 -10.43
N LEU A 57 10.42 8.45 -9.67
CA LEU A 57 11.80 7.98 -9.82
C LEU A 57 11.87 6.52 -10.30
N VAL A 58 10.86 5.71 -9.96
CA VAL A 58 10.81 4.29 -10.29
C VAL A 58 9.39 3.86 -10.65
N PRO A 59 9.22 2.77 -11.42
CA PRO A 59 7.92 2.13 -11.61
C PRO A 59 7.43 1.54 -10.29
N LEU A 60 6.56 2.27 -9.59
CA LEU A 60 5.95 1.87 -8.32
C LEU A 60 4.48 1.53 -8.55
N GLU A 61 4.14 0.28 -8.27
CA GLU A 61 2.76 -0.23 -8.31
C GLU A 61 2.24 -0.40 -6.89
N LEU A 62 1.18 0.35 -6.56
CA LEU A 62 0.52 0.27 -5.26
C LEU A 62 -0.70 -0.64 -5.32
N ILE A 63 -0.74 -1.60 -4.42
CA ILE A 63 -1.81 -2.60 -4.31
C ILE A 63 -2.66 -2.30 -3.07
N GLU A 64 -3.97 -2.37 -3.20
CA GLU A 64 -4.88 -2.24 -2.06
C GLU A 64 -4.74 -3.44 -1.12
N GLY A 65 -4.56 -3.20 0.18
CA GLY A 65 -4.35 -4.30 1.14
C GLY A 65 -4.64 -3.96 2.60
N VAL A 66 -4.45 -2.69 3.00
CA VAL A 66 -4.62 -2.26 4.41
C VAL A 66 -6.07 -2.31 4.90
N ALA A 67 -7.05 -2.19 3.98
CA ALA A 67 -8.46 -2.26 4.31
C ALA A 67 -9.20 -3.25 3.40
N ILE A 68 -10.19 -3.94 3.95
CA ILE A 68 -11.07 -4.85 3.18
C ILE A 68 -11.70 -4.13 1.99
N ARG A 69 -12.05 -2.85 2.15
CA ARG A 69 -12.52 -1.98 1.07
C ARG A 69 -11.57 -0.80 0.91
N PRO A 70 -11.17 -0.47 -0.33
CA PRO A 70 -10.41 0.74 -0.60
C PRO A 70 -11.08 1.99 -0.05
N VAL A 71 -10.26 2.95 0.37
CA VAL A 71 -10.73 4.25 0.84
C VAL A 71 -11.52 4.93 -0.26
N GLY A 72 -12.69 5.48 0.09
CA GLY A 72 -13.58 6.15 -0.87
C GLY A 72 -14.63 5.24 -1.52
N GLN A 73 -14.66 3.93 -1.24
CA GLN A 73 -15.75 3.08 -1.73
C GLN A 73 -17.04 3.16 -0.89
N VAL A 74 -16.94 3.59 0.36
CA VAL A 74 -18.10 3.73 1.27
C VAL A 74 -18.37 5.20 1.51
N LEU A 75 -19.19 5.76 0.63
CA LEU A 75 -19.59 7.17 0.64
C LEU A 75 -21.07 7.28 1.01
N LYS A 76 -21.44 8.49 1.46
CA LYS A 76 -22.83 8.91 1.59
C LYS A 76 -23.51 8.98 0.20
N PRO A 77 -24.85 9.07 0.14
CA PRO A 77 -25.56 9.24 -1.13
C PRO A 77 -25.17 10.49 -1.92
N ASP A 78 -24.67 11.53 -1.25
CA ASP A 78 -24.19 12.78 -1.84
C ASP A 78 -22.74 12.70 -2.36
N GLY A 79 -22.05 11.56 -2.16
CA GLY A 79 -20.66 11.35 -2.56
C GLY A 79 -19.63 11.73 -1.49
N ASP A 80 -20.04 12.30 -0.35
CA ASP A 80 -19.11 12.70 0.69
C ASP A 80 -18.71 11.55 1.63
N PRO A 81 -17.52 11.62 2.25
CA PRO A 81 -17.14 10.71 3.32
C PRO A 81 -18.04 10.83 4.55
N TYR A 82 -18.28 9.72 5.23
CA TYR A 82 -18.90 9.73 6.55
C TYR A 82 -17.95 10.27 7.62
N THR A 83 -18.45 11.14 8.49
CA THR A 83 -17.72 11.63 9.67
C THR A 83 -18.16 10.97 10.98
N VAL A 84 -19.26 10.20 10.94
CA VAL A 84 -19.79 9.45 12.09
C VAL A 84 -19.76 7.95 11.77
N PHE A 85 -19.25 7.14 12.71
CA PHE A 85 -19.03 5.71 12.50
C PHE A 85 -20.32 4.90 12.31
N THR A 86 -21.38 5.19 13.06
CA THR A 86 -22.64 4.42 12.99
C THR A 86 -23.25 4.37 11.59
N PRO A 87 -23.50 5.50 10.90
CA PRO A 87 -24.03 5.46 9.53
C PRO A 87 -23.02 4.88 8.52
N PHE A 88 -21.71 5.11 8.69
CA PHE A 88 -20.67 4.47 7.90
C PHE A 88 -20.75 2.95 7.99
N SER A 89 -20.76 2.39 9.20
CA SER A 89 -20.74 0.94 9.43
C SER A 89 -22.02 0.25 8.90
N LYS A 90 -23.19 0.91 9.03
CA LYS A 90 -24.44 0.43 8.42
C LYS A 90 -24.32 0.32 6.90
N ARG A 91 -23.79 1.36 6.25
CA ARG A 91 -23.57 1.35 4.80
C ARG A 91 -22.54 0.30 4.39
N TRP A 92 -21.40 0.23 5.10
CA TRP A 92 -20.32 -0.71 4.84
C TRP A 92 -20.78 -2.17 4.90
N LYS A 93 -21.56 -2.54 5.93
CA LYS A 93 -22.10 -3.89 6.13
C LYS A 93 -23.18 -4.26 5.10
N GLY A 94 -23.86 -3.27 4.55
CA GLY A 94 -24.88 -3.49 3.50
C GLY A 94 -24.30 -3.70 2.10
N LEU A 95 -22.99 -3.52 1.90
CA LEU A 95 -22.34 -3.76 0.61
C LEU A 95 -21.87 -5.22 0.50
N PRO A 96 -21.93 -5.83 -0.69
CA PRO A 96 -21.38 -7.17 -0.92
C PRO A 96 -19.87 -7.16 -0.71
N LEU A 97 -19.30 -8.26 -0.19
CA LEU A 97 -17.85 -8.36 -0.02
C LEU A 97 -17.15 -8.16 -1.37
N PRO A 98 -16.04 -7.40 -1.42
CA PRO A 98 -15.25 -7.26 -2.64
C PRO A 98 -14.76 -8.64 -3.09
N THR A 99 -14.88 -8.92 -4.39
CA THR A 99 -14.27 -10.07 -5.07
C THR A 99 -12.82 -9.79 -5.42
#